data_AF-A0A9D6IJC4-F1
#
_entry.id   AF-A0A9D6IJC4-F1
#
_cell.length_a   1.000
_cell.length_b   1.000
_cell.length_c   1.000
_cell.angle_alpha   90.00
_cell.angle_beta   90.00
_cell.angle_gamma   90.00
#
_symmetry.space_group_name_H-M   'P 1'
#
loop_
_entity.id
_entity.type
_entity.pdbx_description
1 polymer ?
#
loop_
_entity_poly.entity_id
_entity_poly.type
_entity_poly.pdbx_seq_one_letter_code
_entity_poly.pdbx_strand_id
1 'polypeptide(L)'
;MNFEAPQMVTDLLPEGLRAYALYILGGALCLVGLVGLLLLIVVFRLLFGGRAKKSPYEKNLIEQLSEYPDLKTSSGDKQLRIEGVPVRVRLVVIAPAGTASDLDEDELGKILEQLLPGLGDVLKHDKPRVRVWPTQVSYQGFATHFHRNTVTGAAEGEQTRWAMIAGRIKVGKKQYMLGLALQSIKPNTVGRRTVDSHEWASVLRVRVRD
;
A
#
# COMPACT_ATOMS: atom_id res chain seq x y z
N MET A 1 14.08 59.85 4.20
CA MET A 1 14.94 59.60 5.37
C MET A 1 16.23 58.99 4.85
N ASN A 2 17.33 59.73 4.88
CA ASN A 2 18.65 59.20 4.49
C ASN A 2 19.17 58.37 5.66
N PHE A 3 19.29 57.06 5.47
CA PHE A 3 19.89 56.17 6.46
C PHE A 3 21.41 56.32 6.37
N GLU A 4 22.01 57.03 7.32
CA GLU A 4 23.46 57.06 7.47
C GLU A 4 23.95 55.78 8.16
N ALA A 5 25.00 55.17 7.61
CA ALA A 5 25.59 53.99 8.21
C ALA A 5 26.27 54.35 9.56
N PRO A 6 26.23 53.48 10.57
CA PRO A 6 26.88 53.75 11.86
C PRO A 6 28.38 54.01 11.69
N GLN A 7 28.89 55.09 12.30
CA GLN A 7 30.29 55.54 12.15
C GLN A 7 31.33 54.46 12.48
N MET A 8 31.00 53.56 13.41
CA MET A 8 31.86 52.41 13.79
C MET A 8 32.17 51.46 12.63
N VAL A 9 31.33 51.35 11.61
CA VAL A 9 31.53 50.44 10.47
C VAL A 9 32.30 51.15 9.34
N THR A 10 32.08 52.45 9.16
CA THR A 10 32.71 53.25 8.10
C THR A 10 34.20 53.51 8.34
N ASP A 11 34.63 53.58 9.59
CA ASP A 11 36.04 53.82 9.95
C ASP A 11 36.93 52.59 9.71
N LEU A 12 36.34 51.39 9.69
CA LEU A 12 37.04 50.12 9.43
C LEU A 12 37.17 49.81 7.93
N LEU A 13 36.49 50.57 7.06
CA LEU A 13 36.47 50.35 5.62
C LEU A 13 37.42 51.32 4.88
N PRO A 14 38.23 50.83 3.94
CA PRO A 14 39.04 51.67 3.04
C PRO A 14 38.17 52.71 2.31
N GLU A 15 38.71 53.90 2.03
CA GLU A 15 37.95 55.05 1.50
C GLU A 15 37.12 54.72 0.24
N GLY A 16 37.63 53.86 -0.65
CA GLY A 16 36.91 53.43 -1.85
C GLY A 16 35.69 52.53 -1.62
N LEU A 17 35.59 51.89 -0.44
CA LEU A 17 34.49 50.99 -0.08
C LEU A 17 33.41 51.66 0.78
N ARG A 18 33.67 52.86 1.32
CA ARG A 18 32.72 53.59 2.17
C ARG A 18 31.42 53.94 1.44
N ALA A 19 31.49 54.23 0.13
CA ALA A 19 30.31 54.46 -0.71
C ALA A 19 29.41 53.22 -0.85
N TYR A 20 29.96 52.01 -0.64
CA TYR A 20 29.25 50.74 -0.74
C TYR A 20 28.86 50.16 0.63
N ALA A 21 29.22 50.84 1.73
CA ALA A 21 29.01 50.34 3.08
C ALA A 21 27.54 49.95 3.33
N LEU A 22 26.58 50.78 2.89
CA LEU A 22 25.14 50.48 3.02
C LEU A 22 24.72 49.23 2.23
N TYR A 23 25.23 49.04 1.01
CA TYR A 23 24.91 47.86 0.18
C TYR A 23 25.52 46.58 0.77
N ILE A 24 26.75 46.67 1.31
CA ILE A 24 27.42 45.54 1.96
C ILE A 24 26.67 45.14 3.23
N LEU A 25 26.27 46.13 4.05
CA LEU A 25 25.52 45.90 5.29
C LEU A 25 24.13 45.34 5.01
N GLY A 26 23.43 45.87 4.00
CA GLY A 26 22.15 45.34 3.53
C GLY A 26 22.27 43.92 2.98
N GLY A 27 23.30 43.65 2.18
CA GLY A 27 23.58 42.31 1.65
C GLY A 27 23.87 41.29 2.76
N ALA A 28 24.66 41.67 3.76
CA ALA A 28 24.94 40.84 4.92
C ALA A 28 23.67 40.53 5.74
N LEU A 29 22.81 41.52 5.95
CA LEU A 29 21.52 41.35 6.63
C LEU A 29 20.59 40.40 5.87
N CYS A 30 20.50 40.52 4.55
CA CYS A 30 19.73 39.59 3.72
C CYS A 30 20.28 38.16 3.79
N LEU A 31 21.61 38.00 3.79
CA LEU A 31 22.25 36.68 3.88
C LEU A 31 21.96 36.02 5.23
N VAL A 32 22.09 36.77 6.32
CA VAL A 32 21.77 36.29 7.68
C VAL A 32 20.29 35.92 7.77
N GLY A 33 19.39 36.73 7.21
CA GLY A 33 17.96 36.43 7.14
C GLY A 33 17.65 35.14 6.37
N LEU A 34 18.31 34.92 5.23
CA LEU A 34 18.14 33.71 4.42
C LEU A 34 18.62 32.46 5.17
N VAL A 35 19.80 32.53 5.80
CA VAL A 35 20.34 31.42 6.59
C VAL A 35 19.43 31.11 7.79
N GLY A 36 18.93 32.15 8.47
CA GLY A 36 17.95 32.01 9.55
C GLY A 36 16.66 31.33 9.09
N LEU A 37 16.13 31.72 7.93
CA LEU A 37 14.94 31.12 7.34
C LEU A 37 15.16 29.64 6.97
N LEU A 38 16.30 29.31 6.37
CA LEU A 38 16.65 27.93 6.04
C LEU A 38 16.77 27.06 7.30
N LEU A 39 17.43 27.56 8.34
CA LEU A 39 17.52 26.87 9.64
C LEU A 39 16.13 26.68 10.25
N LEU A 40 15.26 27.69 10.19
CA LEU A 40 13.89 27.58 10.67
C LEU A 40 13.11 26.51 9.90
N ILE A 41 13.24 26.46 8.56
CA ILE A 41 12.60 25.43 7.73
C ILE A 41 13.11 24.04 8.11
N VAL A 42 14.42 23.87 8.33
CA VAL A 42 15.02 22.59 8.73
C VAL A 42 14.53 22.16 10.12
N VAL A 43 14.53 23.07 11.10
CA VAL A 43 14.02 22.81 12.45
C VAL A 43 12.52 22.51 12.41
N PHE A 44 11.75 23.25 11.61
CA PHE A 44 10.33 23.00 11.42
C PHE A 44 10.09 21.64 10.74
N ARG A 45 10.92 21.25 9.78
CA ARG A 45 10.90 19.90 9.19
C ARG A 45 11.31 18.81 10.17
N LEU A 46 12.21 19.07 11.11
CA LEU A 46 12.62 18.09 12.11
C LEU A 46 11.59 17.95 13.24
N LEU A 47 10.95 19.05 13.64
CA LEU A 47 9.93 19.08 14.71
C LEU A 47 8.55 18.67 14.20
N PHE A 48 8.14 19.13 13.02
CA PHE A 48 6.81 18.92 12.43
C PHE A 48 6.80 18.04 11.18
N GLY A 49 7.97 17.67 10.64
CA GLY A 49 8.07 16.56 9.69
C GLY A 49 7.85 15.27 10.46
N GLY A 50 6.60 15.05 10.85
CA GLY A 50 6.13 13.85 11.48
C GLY A 50 6.66 12.69 10.67
N ARG A 51 7.38 11.79 11.36
CA ARG A 51 7.62 10.44 10.88
C ARG A 51 6.32 9.99 10.22
N ALA A 52 6.36 9.78 8.90
CA ALA A 52 5.32 9.00 8.25
C ALA A 52 5.12 7.79 9.16
N LYS A 53 3.94 7.67 9.77
CA LYS A 53 3.64 6.55 10.67
C LYS A 53 3.98 5.32 9.86
N LYS A 54 5.13 4.70 10.14
CA LYS A 54 5.42 3.35 9.65
C LYS A 54 4.25 2.56 10.16
N SER A 55 3.37 2.16 9.26
CA SER A 55 2.14 1.54 9.71
C SER A 55 2.55 0.30 10.52
N PRO A 56 1.85 -0.01 11.63
CA PRO A 56 2.16 -1.18 12.45
C PRO A 56 2.21 -2.51 11.69
N TYR A 57 1.73 -2.52 10.44
CA TYR A 57 1.64 -3.65 9.51
C TYR A 57 2.98 -4.12 8.92
N GLU A 58 4.10 -3.43 9.16
CA GLU A 58 5.44 -3.93 8.75
C GLU A 58 5.86 -5.22 9.48
N LYS A 59 5.25 -5.56 10.63
CA LYS A 59 5.63 -6.76 11.39
C LYS A 59 4.88 -7.99 10.89
N ASN A 60 5.58 -8.75 10.05
CA ASN A 60 5.29 -10.12 9.61
C ASN A 60 4.25 -10.24 8.48
N LEU A 61 4.72 -10.03 7.24
CA LEU A 61 3.94 -10.24 6.00
C LEU A 61 3.83 -11.72 5.62
N ILE A 62 4.45 -12.63 6.36
CA ILE A 62 4.46 -14.06 6.07
C ILE A 62 3.16 -14.68 6.62
N GLU A 63 2.44 -15.38 5.75
CA GLU A 63 1.23 -16.12 6.07
C GLU A 63 1.47 -17.61 5.83
N GLN A 64 1.42 -18.40 6.90
CA GLN A 64 1.53 -19.86 6.85
C GLN A 64 0.13 -20.46 6.70
N LEU A 65 -0.26 -20.80 5.47
CA LEU A 65 -1.59 -21.34 5.17
C LEU A 65 -1.79 -22.76 5.69
N SER A 66 -0.70 -23.51 5.94
CA SER A 66 -0.75 -24.83 6.58
C SER A 66 -1.26 -24.77 8.03
N GLU A 67 -1.15 -23.61 8.69
CA GLU A 67 -1.64 -23.40 10.06
C GLU A 67 -3.12 -22.95 10.09
N TYR A 68 -3.73 -22.72 8.93
CA TYR A 68 -5.13 -22.28 8.88
C TYR A 68 -6.05 -23.45 9.25
N PRO A 69 -7.13 -23.20 10.00
CA PRO A 69 -8.06 -24.25 10.37
C PRO A 69 -8.73 -24.83 9.12
N ASP A 70 -9.09 -26.10 9.20
CA ASP A 70 -9.78 -26.81 8.12
C ASP A 70 -11.08 -26.11 7.70
N LEU A 71 -11.47 -26.37 6.45
CA LEU A 71 -12.69 -25.81 5.87
C LEU A 71 -13.92 -26.26 6.67
N LYS A 72 -14.60 -25.30 7.27
CA LYS A 72 -15.96 -25.52 7.79
C LYS A 72 -16.92 -25.74 6.62
N THR A 73 -17.94 -26.55 6.82
CA THR A 73 -19.05 -26.70 5.86
C THR A 73 -19.59 -25.33 5.49
N SER A 74 -19.63 -25.01 4.19
CA SER A 74 -20.18 -23.72 3.74
C SER A 74 -21.67 -23.69 4.02
N SER A 75 -22.13 -22.65 4.71
CA SER A 75 -23.54 -22.36 4.98
C SER A 75 -24.17 -21.37 3.98
N GLY A 76 -23.38 -20.85 3.03
CA GLY A 76 -23.85 -19.90 2.02
C GLY A 76 -24.50 -20.59 0.82
N ASP A 77 -25.42 -19.86 0.19
CA ASP A 77 -26.08 -20.17 -1.08
C ASP A 77 -25.20 -19.88 -2.30
N LYS A 78 -24.12 -19.11 -2.14
CA LYS A 78 -23.14 -18.81 -3.18
C LYS A 78 -21.84 -19.61 -3.02
N GLN A 79 -21.26 -20.00 -4.14
CA GLN A 79 -19.98 -20.71 -4.23
C GLN A 79 -19.02 -19.98 -5.17
N LEU A 80 -17.82 -19.69 -4.69
CA LEU A 80 -16.72 -19.18 -5.51
C LEU A 80 -16.04 -20.34 -6.26
N ARG A 81 -15.70 -20.10 -7.53
CA ARG A 81 -14.94 -21.01 -8.37
C ARG A 81 -13.76 -20.28 -9.00
N ILE A 82 -12.63 -20.97 -9.10
CA ILE A 82 -11.45 -20.56 -9.87
C ILE A 82 -11.20 -21.60 -10.96
N GLU A 83 -11.22 -21.19 -12.23
CA GLU A 83 -11.04 -22.11 -13.37
C GLU A 83 -11.96 -23.37 -13.29
N GLY A 84 -13.18 -23.19 -12.79
CA GLY A 84 -14.18 -24.27 -12.59
C GLY A 84 -14.06 -25.04 -11.27
N VAL A 85 -12.93 -24.94 -10.56
CA VAL A 85 -12.69 -25.61 -9.27
C VAL A 85 -13.41 -24.85 -8.14
N PRO A 86 -14.26 -25.50 -7.33
CA PRO A 86 -14.92 -24.87 -6.19
C PRO A 86 -13.90 -24.57 -5.08
N VAL A 87 -13.91 -23.33 -4.60
CA VAL A 87 -12.97 -22.81 -3.61
C VAL A 87 -13.66 -21.94 -2.57
N ARG A 88 -12.97 -21.76 -1.44
CA ARG A 88 -13.34 -20.87 -0.34
C ARG A 88 -12.26 -19.81 -0.17
N VAL A 89 -12.63 -18.57 0.10
CA VAL A 89 -11.66 -17.51 0.37
C VAL A 89 -11.17 -17.69 1.80
N ARG A 90 -9.85 -17.76 2.01
CA ARG A 90 -9.28 -17.92 3.37
C ARG A 90 -8.39 -16.77 3.78
N LEU A 91 -7.72 -16.14 2.82
CA LEU A 91 -6.90 -14.96 3.04
C LEU A 91 -7.22 -13.93 1.97
N VAL A 92 -7.41 -12.70 2.40
CA VAL A 92 -7.49 -11.52 1.55
C VAL A 92 -6.36 -10.58 1.96
N VAL A 93 -5.45 -10.33 1.04
CA VAL A 93 -4.38 -9.33 1.19
C VAL A 93 -4.73 -8.16 0.28
N ILE A 94 -4.78 -6.95 0.84
CA ILE A 94 -4.97 -5.74 0.07
C ILE A 94 -3.84 -4.75 0.35
N ALA A 95 -3.33 -4.11 -0.70
CA ALA A 95 -2.34 -3.05 -0.57
C ALA A 95 -2.76 -1.84 -1.41
N PRO A 96 -2.75 -0.62 -0.86
CA PRO A 96 -3.01 0.58 -1.65
C PRO A 96 -1.91 0.78 -2.71
N ALA A 97 -2.28 1.40 -3.83
CA ALA A 97 -1.35 1.84 -4.85
C ALA A 97 -1.51 3.35 -5.10
N GLY A 98 -0.38 4.05 -5.26
CA GLY A 98 -0.36 5.49 -5.52
C GLY A 98 -0.95 6.32 -4.37
N THR A 99 -2.01 7.08 -4.66
CA THR A 99 -2.67 8.00 -3.71
C THR A 99 -3.78 7.35 -2.89
N ALA A 100 -3.99 6.03 -3.03
CA ALA A 100 -4.96 5.31 -2.21
C ALA A 100 -4.53 5.33 -0.73
N SER A 101 -5.46 5.70 0.15
CA SER A 101 -5.28 5.71 1.60
C SER A 101 -5.55 4.33 2.22
N ASP A 102 -5.27 4.21 3.52
CA ASP A 102 -5.63 3.05 4.34
C ASP A 102 -7.11 2.68 4.15
N LEU A 103 -7.36 1.38 4.08
CA LEU A 103 -8.66 0.76 3.83
C LEU A 103 -9.27 0.27 5.14
N ASP A 104 -10.55 0.53 5.34
CA ASP A 104 -11.35 -0.13 6.37
C ASP A 104 -11.95 -1.46 5.85
N GLU A 105 -12.42 -2.31 6.77
CA GLU A 105 -12.95 -3.64 6.45
C GLU A 105 -14.31 -3.57 5.72
N ASP A 106 -15.11 -2.53 5.98
CA ASP A 106 -16.41 -2.31 5.33
C ASP A 106 -16.26 -1.89 3.86
N GLU A 107 -15.24 -1.09 3.56
CA GLU A 107 -14.83 -0.70 2.22
C GLU A 107 -14.31 -1.90 1.44
N LEU A 108 -13.59 -2.83 2.08
CA LEU A 108 -13.10 -4.04 1.43
C LEU A 108 -14.25 -4.88 0.86
N GLY A 109 -15.33 -5.07 1.63
CA GLY A 109 -16.52 -5.78 1.15
C GLY A 109 -17.12 -5.12 -0.10
N LYS A 110 -17.23 -3.79 -0.10
CA LYS A 110 -17.74 -3.02 -1.26
C LYS A 110 -16.81 -3.12 -2.47
N ILE A 111 -15.49 -3.05 -2.26
CA ILE A 111 -14.48 -3.19 -3.30
C ILE A 111 -14.57 -4.56 -3.98
N LEU A 112 -14.67 -5.62 -3.19
CA LEU A 112 -14.75 -6.98 -3.70
C LEU A 112 -16.07 -7.27 -4.40
N GLU A 113 -17.17 -6.68 -3.93
CA GLU A 113 -18.47 -6.75 -4.61
C GLU A 113 -18.45 -6.07 -5.98
N GLN A 114 -17.73 -4.94 -6.11
CA GLN A 114 -17.53 -4.28 -7.41
C GLN A 114 -16.59 -5.07 -8.33
N LEU A 115 -15.62 -5.79 -7.76
CA LEU A 115 -14.70 -6.64 -8.53
C LEU A 115 -15.42 -7.83 -9.13
N LEU A 116 -16.22 -8.53 -8.32
CA LEU A 116 -16.96 -9.71 -8.72
C LEU A 116 -18.29 -9.76 -7.96
N PRO A 117 -19.44 -9.54 -8.64
CA PRO A 117 -20.74 -9.58 -7.99
C PRO A 117 -20.99 -10.89 -7.23
N GLY A 118 -21.44 -10.78 -5.98
CA GLY A 118 -21.65 -11.88 -5.05
C GLY A 118 -20.42 -12.30 -4.25
N LEU A 119 -19.24 -11.74 -4.53
CA LEU A 119 -18.03 -12.06 -3.77
C LEU A 119 -18.11 -11.52 -2.33
N GLY A 120 -18.71 -10.35 -2.11
CA GLY A 120 -18.91 -9.78 -0.79
C GLY A 120 -19.74 -10.70 0.12
N ASP A 121 -20.78 -11.34 -0.43
CA ASP A 121 -21.58 -12.32 0.31
C ASP A 121 -20.78 -13.60 0.63
N VAL A 122 -19.99 -14.11 -0.32
CA VAL A 122 -19.08 -15.24 -0.06
C VAL A 122 -18.15 -14.93 1.12
N LEU A 123 -17.61 -13.72 1.20
CA LEU A 123 -16.73 -13.31 2.29
C LEU A 123 -17.43 -13.31 3.66
N LYS A 124 -18.71 -12.90 3.75
CA LYS A 124 -19.47 -12.92 5.01
C LYS A 124 -19.56 -14.33 5.60
N HIS A 125 -19.70 -15.34 4.74
CA HIS A 125 -19.77 -16.75 5.14
C HIS A 125 -18.40 -17.37 5.37
N ASP A 126 -17.42 -17.02 4.54
CA ASP A 126 -16.08 -17.59 4.58
C ASP A 126 -15.22 -17.05 5.72
N LYS A 127 -15.51 -15.79 6.13
CA LYS A 127 -14.78 -15.03 7.16
C LYS A 127 -13.27 -15.19 6.99
N PRO A 128 -12.72 -14.80 5.81
CA PRO A 128 -11.30 -14.93 5.56
C PRO A 128 -10.50 -14.04 6.51
N ARG A 129 -9.24 -14.39 6.71
CA ARG A 129 -8.29 -13.48 7.33
C ARG A 129 -8.05 -12.30 6.38
N VAL A 130 -8.17 -11.08 6.88
CA VAL A 130 -7.88 -9.86 6.11
C VAL A 130 -6.54 -9.28 6.54
N ARG A 131 -5.69 -8.94 5.58
CA ARG A 131 -4.39 -8.30 5.78
C ARG A 131 -4.26 -7.07 4.90
N VAL A 132 -3.95 -5.94 5.53
CA VAL A 132 -3.58 -4.72 4.83
C VAL A 132 -2.07 -4.63 4.78
N TRP A 133 -1.51 -4.66 3.58
CA TRP A 133 -0.08 -4.52 3.34
C TRP A 133 0.28 -3.06 3.07
N PRO A 134 1.56 -2.66 3.27
CA PRO A 134 2.03 -1.32 2.95
C PRO A 134 1.80 -0.97 1.48
N THR A 135 1.72 0.33 1.18
CA THR A 135 1.58 0.85 -0.18
C THR A 135 2.63 0.24 -1.12
N GLN A 136 2.18 -0.26 -2.26
CA GLN A 136 3.04 -0.89 -3.24
C GLN A 136 3.28 0.02 -4.44
N VAL A 137 4.53 0.05 -4.90
CA VAL A 137 4.94 0.86 -6.07
C VAL A 137 4.72 0.14 -7.39
N SER A 138 4.63 -1.19 -7.38
CA SER A 138 4.40 -1.97 -8.59
C SER A 138 3.50 -3.18 -8.32
N TYR A 139 2.68 -3.50 -9.32
CA TYR A 139 1.82 -4.67 -9.30
C TYR A 139 2.63 -5.98 -9.35
N GLN A 140 3.61 -6.05 -10.25
CA GLN A 140 4.45 -7.25 -10.38
C GLN A 140 5.22 -7.54 -9.08
N GLY A 141 5.75 -6.49 -8.43
CA GLY A 141 6.41 -6.62 -7.13
C GLY A 141 5.45 -7.12 -6.05
N PHE A 142 4.23 -6.57 -6.00
CA PHE A 142 3.19 -7.08 -5.09
C PHE A 142 2.90 -8.57 -5.32
N ALA A 143 2.65 -8.99 -6.56
CA ALA A 143 2.33 -10.38 -6.86
C ALA A 143 3.46 -11.32 -6.45
N THR A 144 4.71 -10.98 -6.78
CA THR A 144 5.89 -11.74 -6.35
C THR A 144 5.98 -11.82 -4.82
N HIS A 145 5.77 -10.71 -4.11
CA HIS A 145 5.80 -10.69 -2.65
C HIS A 145 4.65 -11.50 -2.04
N PHE A 146 3.43 -11.37 -2.56
CA PHE A 146 2.27 -12.14 -2.12
C PHE A 146 2.51 -13.65 -2.26
N HIS A 147 2.95 -14.10 -3.44
CA HIS A 147 3.22 -15.51 -3.70
C HIS A 147 4.37 -16.09 -2.88
N ARG A 148 5.41 -15.28 -2.62
CA ARG A 148 6.56 -15.68 -1.80
C ARG A 148 6.23 -15.74 -0.31
N ASN A 149 5.45 -14.78 0.19
CA ASN A 149 5.16 -14.68 1.61
C ASN A 149 3.93 -15.50 2.03
N THR A 150 3.18 -16.05 1.07
CA THR A 150 2.05 -16.94 1.35
C THR A 150 2.49 -18.39 1.15
N VAL A 151 2.80 -19.07 2.25
CA VAL A 151 3.37 -20.42 2.26
C VAL A 151 2.27 -21.45 2.43
N THR A 152 2.15 -22.38 1.48
CA THR A 152 1.10 -23.42 1.47
C THR A 152 1.43 -24.66 2.30
N GLY A 153 2.71 -24.87 2.60
CA GLY A 153 3.24 -26.10 3.22
C GLY A 153 3.45 -27.27 2.27
N ALA A 154 3.06 -27.15 0.99
CA ALA A 154 3.33 -28.16 -0.04
C ALA A 154 4.71 -27.94 -0.70
N ALA A 155 5.34 -29.01 -1.16
CA ALA A 155 6.59 -28.91 -1.90
C ALA A 155 6.37 -28.30 -3.30
N GLU A 156 7.44 -27.76 -3.91
CA GLU A 156 7.36 -27.26 -5.27
C GLU A 156 7.02 -28.40 -6.25
N GLY A 157 6.03 -28.16 -7.12
CA GLY A 157 5.51 -29.16 -8.05
C GLY A 157 4.46 -30.11 -7.47
N GLU A 158 4.21 -30.09 -6.16
CA GLU A 158 3.16 -30.88 -5.53
C GLU A 158 1.78 -30.24 -5.70
N GLN A 159 0.75 -31.07 -5.92
CA GLN A 159 -0.62 -30.58 -5.92
C GLN A 159 -1.01 -30.12 -4.52
N THR A 160 -1.62 -28.94 -4.43
CA THR A 160 -2.06 -28.38 -3.16
C THR A 160 -3.55 -28.03 -3.22
N ARG A 161 -4.19 -27.96 -2.05
CA ARG A 161 -5.57 -27.44 -1.93
C ARG A 161 -5.62 -25.92 -2.14
N TRP A 162 -4.47 -25.26 -2.18
CA TRP A 162 -4.36 -23.81 -2.22
C TRP A 162 -4.18 -23.29 -3.64
N ALA A 163 -5.04 -22.37 -4.04
CA ALA A 163 -4.86 -21.54 -5.22
C ALA A 163 -4.64 -20.08 -4.77
N MET A 164 -3.56 -19.46 -5.24
CA MET A 164 -3.20 -18.09 -4.92
C MET A 164 -3.35 -17.23 -6.17
N ILE A 165 -4.14 -16.16 -6.07
CA ILE A 165 -4.34 -15.22 -7.17
C ILE A 165 -3.97 -13.82 -6.70
N ALA A 166 -3.09 -13.15 -7.42
CA ALA A 166 -2.72 -11.76 -7.18
C ALA A 166 -3.02 -10.93 -8.42
N GLY A 167 -3.52 -9.73 -8.23
CA GLY A 167 -3.92 -8.86 -9.33
C GLY A 167 -4.06 -7.41 -8.89
N ARG A 168 -4.02 -6.51 -9.86
CA ARG A 168 -4.43 -5.11 -9.64
C ARG A 168 -5.95 -5.01 -9.74
N ILE A 169 -6.54 -4.12 -8.95
CA ILE A 169 -7.96 -3.77 -9.03
C ILE A 169 -8.10 -2.25 -9.08
N LYS A 170 -9.09 -1.79 -9.84
CA LYS A 170 -9.41 -0.36 -9.96
C LYS A 170 -10.83 -0.14 -9.49
N VAL A 171 -10.99 0.71 -8.48
CA VAL A 171 -12.28 1.10 -7.91
C VAL A 171 -12.44 2.59 -8.03
N GLY A 172 -13.27 3.03 -8.97
CA GLY A 172 -13.40 4.43 -9.37
C GLY A 172 -12.05 5.00 -9.82
N LYS A 173 -11.54 5.99 -9.07
CA LYS A 173 -10.24 6.64 -9.31
C LYS A 173 -9.08 6.03 -8.49
N LYS A 174 -9.38 5.14 -7.53
CA LYS A 174 -8.37 4.52 -6.67
C LYS A 174 -7.90 3.19 -7.27
N GLN A 175 -6.63 2.86 -7.03
CA GLN A 175 -6.04 1.59 -7.42
C GLN A 175 -5.54 0.85 -6.19
N TYR A 176 -5.76 -0.46 -6.19
CA TYR A 176 -5.31 -1.35 -5.14
C TYR A 176 -4.67 -2.59 -5.76
N MET A 177 -3.80 -3.23 -5.00
CA MET A 177 -3.31 -4.57 -5.27
C MET A 177 -4.05 -5.54 -4.36
N LEU A 178 -4.54 -6.64 -4.94
CA LEU A 178 -5.34 -7.64 -4.26
C LEU A 178 -4.68 -9.01 -4.42
N GLY A 179 -4.48 -9.70 -3.31
CA GLY A 179 -4.07 -11.10 -3.24
C GLY A 179 -5.14 -11.91 -2.54
N LEU A 180 -5.57 -13.02 -3.14
CA LEU A 180 -6.49 -13.97 -2.53
C LEU A 180 -5.81 -15.32 -2.40
N ALA A 181 -5.87 -15.92 -1.21
CA ALA A 181 -5.58 -17.35 -1.05
C ALA A 181 -6.91 -18.11 -0.91
N LEU A 182 -7.11 -19.02 -1.85
CA LEU A 182 -8.32 -19.78 -2.07
C LEU A 182 -8.05 -21.24 -1.73
N GLN A 183 -8.94 -21.88 -0.97
CA GLN A 183 -8.79 -23.27 -0.57
C GLN A 183 -9.88 -24.12 -1.20
N SER A 184 -9.50 -25.18 -1.92
CA SER A 184 -10.41 -26.22 -2.41
C SER A 184 -10.49 -27.38 -1.42
N ILE A 185 -11.53 -28.22 -1.57
CA ILE A 185 -11.70 -29.43 -0.77
C ILE A 185 -10.62 -30.47 -1.11
N LYS A 186 -10.36 -30.66 -2.40
CA LYS A 186 -9.34 -31.60 -2.94
C LYS A 186 -8.15 -30.84 -3.50
N PRO A 187 -6.94 -31.42 -3.52
CA PRO A 187 -5.79 -30.84 -4.22
C PRO A 187 -6.14 -30.49 -5.68
N ASN A 188 -5.54 -29.42 -6.18
CA ASN A 188 -5.77 -28.90 -7.53
C ASN A 188 -4.44 -28.47 -8.19
N THR A 189 -4.50 -28.15 -9.47
CA THR A 189 -3.35 -27.75 -10.30
C THR A 189 -3.31 -26.24 -10.59
N VAL A 190 -4.21 -25.44 -10.02
CA VAL A 190 -4.32 -24.00 -10.30
C VAL A 190 -3.09 -23.25 -9.78
N GLY A 191 -2.59 -23.63 -8.59
CA GLY A 191 -1.35 -23.12 -8.04
C GLY A 191 -1.35 -21.61 -7.83
N ARG A 192 -0.38 -20.91 -8.45
CA ARG A 192 -0.19 -19.45 -8.33
C ARG A 192 -0.52 -18.77 -9.64
N ARG A 193 -1.34 -17.72 -9.57
CA ARG A 193 -1.74 -16.91 -10.72
C ARG A 193 -1.55 -15.43 -10.44
N THR A 194 -1.15 -14.71 -11.47
CA THR A 194 -0.97 -13.27 -11.49
C THR A 194 -1.86 -12.77 -12.61
N VAL A 195 -2.87 -11.95 -12.30
CA VAL A 195 -3.95 -11.55 -13.22
C VAL A 195 -4.04 -10.05 -13.41
N ASP A 196 -4.36 -9.63 -14.62
CA ASP A 196 -4.64 -8.23 -14.91
C ASP A 196 -6.03 -7.79 -14.43
N SER A 197 -6.25 -6.47 -14.37
CA SER A 197 -7.49 -5.90 -13.84
C SER A 197 -8.76 -6.40 -14.54
N HIS A 198 -8.67 -6.78 -15.82
CA HIS A 198 -9.80 -7.25 -16.62
C HIS A 198 -9.96 -8.79 -16.59
N GLU A 199 -8.96 -9.51 -16.07
CA GLU A 199 -8.94 -10.98 -16.04
C GLU A 199 -9.56 -11.55 -14.77
N TRP A 200 -9.79 -10.73 -13.73
CA TRP A 200 -10.43 -11.19 -12.50
C TRP A 200 -11.76 -11.90 -12.74
N ALA A 201 -12.61 -11.32 -13.57
CA ALA A 201 -13.89 -11.90 -13.91
C ALA A 201 -13.77 -13.15 -14.79
N SER A 202 -12.72 -13.30 -15.61
CA SER A 202 -12.54 -14.52 -16.41
C SER A 202 -12.04 -15.69 -15.57
N VAL A 203 -11.18 -15.43 -14.59
CA VAL A 203 -10.56 -16.44 -13.72
C VAL A 203 -11.47 -16.85 -12.56
N LEU A 204 -12.16 -15.89 -11.94
CA LEU A 204 -13.05 -16.12 -10.79
C LEU A 204 -14.51 -15.99 -11.19
N ARG A 205 -15.34 -16.90 -10.67
CA ARG A 205 -16.80 -16.90 -10.87
C ARG A 205 -17.51 -17.19 -9.56
N VAL A 206 -18.51 -16.38 -9.24
CA VAL A 206 -19.49 -16.69 -8.19
C VAL A 206 -20.70 -17.35 -8.85
N ARG A 207 -21.16 -18.47 -8.29
CA ARG A 207 -22.39 -19.15 -8.73
C ARG A 207 -23.29 -19.40 -7.53
N VAL A 208 -24.60 -19.46 -7.77
CA VAL A 208 -25.53 -20.06 -6.82
C VAL A 208 -25.18 -21.54 -6.71
N ARG A 209 -25.20 -22.05 -5.49
CA ARG A 209 -24.91 -23.44 -5.15
C ARG A 209 -26.16 -24.25 -5.49
N ASP A 210 -25.99 -25.20 -6.41
CA ASP A 210 -27.00 -26.20 -6.76
C ASP A 210 -27.31 -27.13 -5.57
#